data_AF-A0A1H4WXG7-F1
#
_entry.id   AF-A0A1H4WXG7-F1
#
_cell.length_a   1.000
_cell.length_b   1.000
_cell.length_c   1.000
_cell.angle_alpha   90.00
_cell.angle_beta   90.00
_cell.angle_gamma   90.00
#
_symmetry.space_group_name_H-M   'P 1'
#
loop_
_entity.id
_entity.type
_entity.pdbx_description
1 polymer ?
#
loop_
_entity_poly.entity_id
_entity_poly.type
_entity_poly.pdbx_seq_one_letter_code
_entity_poly.pdbx_strand_id
1 'polypeptide(L)'
;MARMQGDISETAPVREPLRGRRAQELVSFEHGGMHYTAGIGRFDDGRIAEIFLSSDKAGSNAADLARDAAITASLALQHGCPLSTLRHALTRAQDGTAAGPIGTVLDMLGGDGA
;
A
#
# COMPACT_ATOMS: atom_id res chain seq x y z
N MET A 1 5.70 0.41 44.10
CA MET A 1 5.90 0.29 42.64
C MET A 1 4.61 -0.29 42.06
N ALA A 2 3.61 0.55 41.76
CA ALA A 2 2.30 0.11 41.26
C ALA A 2 2.34 0.03 39.71
N ARG A 3 1.99 -1.13 39.16
CA ARG A 3 1.82 -1.31 37.71
C ARG A 3 0.43 -0.79 37.32
N MET A 4 0.40 0.27 36.53
CA MET A 4 -0.81 0.74 35.85
C MET A 4 -0.96 -0.08 34.56
N GLN A 5 -1.61 -1.25 34.63
CA GLN A 5 -2.05 -1.93 33.43
C GLN A 5 -3.44 -1.36 33.07
N GLY A 6 -3.45 -0.31 32.26
CA GLY A 6 -4.68 0.15 31.63
C GLY A 6 -5.17 -0.92 30.66
N ASP A 7 -6.43 -1.32 30.80
CA ASP A 7 -7.14 -2.14 29.84
C ASP A 7 -7.46 -1.25 28.62
N ILE A 8 -6.67 -1.38 27.54
CA ILE A 8 -6.99 -0.75 26.26
C ILE A 8 -8.02 -1.62 25.53
N SER A 9 -9.30 -1.45 25.88
CA SER A 9 -10.37 -1.96 25.04
C SER A 9 -10.44 -1.13 23.75
N GLU A 10 -9.71 -1.56 22.72
CA GLU A 10 -9.73 -0.96 21.39
C GLU A 10 -10.94 -1.49 20.62
N THR A 11 -11.92 -0.62 20.35
CA THR A 11 -13.05 -0.95 19.47
C THR A 11 -12.51 -1.30 18.08
N ALA A 12 -12.85 -2.48 17.56
CA ALA A 12 -12.38 -2.91 16.25
C ALA A 12 -12.75 -1.86 15.18
N PRO A 13 -11.77 -1.35 14.40
CA PRO A 13 -12.05 -0.31 13.42
C PRO A 13 -12.94 -0.86 12.30
N VAL A 14 -13.91 -0.05 11.86
CA VAL A 14 -14.81 -0.42 10.75
C VAL A 14 -14.00 -0.41 9.45
N ARG A 15 -13.85 -1.59 8.84
CA ARG A 15 -13.20 -1.79 7.54
C ARG A 15 -14.26 -1.89 6.45
N GLU A 16 -14.06 -1.25 5.31
CA GLU A 16 -14.91 -1.47 4.13
C GLU A 16 -14.68 -2.91 3.61
N PRO A 17 -15.70 -3.78 3.59
CA PRO A 17 -15.52 -5.17 3.22
C PRO A 17 -15.28 -5.30 1.71
N LEU A 18 -14.33 -6.14 1.34
CA LEU A 18 -14.08 -6.49 -0.04
C LEU A 18 -14.74 -7.83 -0.38
N ARG A 19 -15.32 -7.96 -1.58
CA ARG A 19 -15.87 -9.24 -2.06
C ARG A 19 -14.81 -10.33 -2.04
N GLY A 20 -15.19 -11.56 -1.65
CA GLY A 20 -14.24 -12.67 -1.47
C GLY A 20 -13.46 -13.07 -2.73
N ARG A 21 -13.98 -12.80 -3.93
CA ARG A 21 -13.27 -12.97 -5.20
C ARG A 21 -13.41 -11.69 -6.03
N ARG A 22 -12.28 -11.08 -6.41
CA ARG A 22 -12.22 -9.87 -7.23
C ARG A 22 -11.14 -10.03 -8.29
N ALA A 23 -11.36 -9.43 -9.46
CA ALA A 23 -10.31 -9.31 -10.46
C ALA A 23 -9.18 -8.43 -9.89
N GLN A 24 -7.95 -8.80 -10.19
CA GLN A 24 -6.76 -8.04 -9.81
C GLN A 24 -6.09 -7.57 -11.10
N GLU A 25 -5.84 -6.27 -11.20
CA GLU A 25 -4.99 -5.74 -12.26
C GLU A 25 -3.54 -5.98 -11.86
N LEU A 26 -2.72 -6.51 -12.76
CA LEU A 26 -1.30 -6.72 -12.54
C LEU A 26 -0.50 -5.66 -13.30
N VAL A 27 0.40 -4.98 -12.60
CA VAL A 27 1.32 -3.99 -13.18
C VAL A 27 2.74 -4.37 -12.79
N SER A 28 3.61 -4.52 -13.78
CA SER A 28 5.04 -4.75 -13.56
C SER A 28 5.81 -3.44 -13.72
N PHE A 29 6.77 -3.21 -12.84
CA PHE A 29 7.59 -2.00 -12.84
C PHE A 29 8.97 -2.27 -12.25
N GLU A 30 9.87 -1.30 -12.39
CA GLU A 30 11.19 -1.33 -11.79
C GLU A 30 11.32 -0.23 -10.75
N HIS A 31 12.00 -0.52 -9.63
CA HIS A 31 12.41 0.48 -8.65
C HIS A 31 13.76 0.11 -8.05
N GLY A 32 14.73 1.04 -8.12
CA GLY A 32 16.07 0.84 -7.54
C GLY A 32 16.81 -0.39 -8.10
N GLY A 33 16.67 -0.67 -9.41
CA GLY A 33 17.33 -1.80 -10.07
C GLY A 33 16.68 -3.17 -9.80
N MET A 34 15.49 -3.20 -9.20
CA MET A 34 14.73 -4.43 -8.94
C MET A 34 13.37 -4.39 -9.63
N HIS A 35 12.98 -5.52 -10.20
CA HIS A 35 11.66 -5.71 -10.77
C HIS A 35 10.65 -6.08 -9.69
N TYR A 36 9.47 -5.48 -9.81
CA TYR A 36 8.32 -5.71 -8.96
C TYR A 36 7.07 -5.96 -9.81
N THR A 37 6.16 -6.77 -9.26
CA THR A 37 4.80 -6.89 -9.76
C THR A 37 3.84 -6.45 -8.67
N ALA A 38 2.99 -5.47 -9.02
CA ALA A 38 1.89 -5.00 -8.21
C ALA A 38 0.59 -5.69 -8.62
N GLY A 39 -0.14 -6.23 -7.64
CA GLY A 39 -1.54 -6.61 -7.79
C GLY A 39 -2.45 -5.55 -7.20
N ILE A 40 -3.36 -5.01 -8.00
CA ILE A 40 -4.25 -3.90 -7.63
C ILE A 40 -5.68 -4.43 -7.54
N GLY A 41 -6.25 -4.34 -6.34
CA GLY A 41 -7.66 -4.62 -6.07
C GLY A 41 -8.45 -3.32 -5.94
N ARG A 42 -9.69 -3.32 -6.44
CA ARG A 42 -10.60 -2.17 -6.37
C ARG A 42 -11.88 -2.52 -5.61
N PHE A 43 -12.49 -1.51 -5.02
CA PHE A 43 -13.87 -1.57 -4.54
C PHE A 43 -14.85 -1.66 -5.73
N ASP A 44 -16.11 -1.98 -5.44
CA ASP A 44 -17.17 -2.06 -6.46
C ASP A 44 -17.39 -0.70 -7.16
N ASP A 45 -17.02 0.42 -6.52
CA ASP A 45 -17.09 1.78 -7.08
C ASP A 45 -15.84 2.20 -7.89
N GLY A 46 -14.85 1.30 -8.04
CA GLY A 46 -13.63 1.53 -8.80
C GLY A 46 -12.49 2.20 -8.04
N ARG A 47 -12.70 2.66 -6.79
CA ARG A 47 -11.61 3.15 -5.93
C ARG A 47 -10.59 2.05 -5.66
N ILE A 48 -9.32 2.41 -5.51
CA ILE A 48 -8.27 1.46 -5.12
C ILE A 48 -8.53 1.00 -3.69
N ALA A 49 -8.61 -0.32 -3.50
CA ALA A 49 -8.86 -0.95 -2.21
C ALA A 49 -7.61 -1.56 -1.60
N GLU A 50 -6.76 -2.15 -2.42
CA GLU A 50 -5.59 -2.89 -1.97
C GLU A 50 -4.52 -2.93 -3.04
N ILE A 51 -3.28 -3.04 -2.59
CA ILE A 51 -2.09 -3.18 -3.39
C ILE A 51 -1.26 -4.29 -2.77
N PHE A 52 -0.85 -5.28 -3.56
CA PHE A 52 0.12 -6.29 -3.18
C PHE A 52 1.39 -6.08 -3.98
N LEU A 53 2.55 -6.22 -3.33
CA LEU A 53 3.84 -6.18 -4.02
C LEU A 53 4.55 -7.52 -3.90
N SER A 54 5.12 -7.94 -5.02
CA SER A 54 6.06 -9.05 -5.13
C SER A 54 7.29 -8.59 -5.91
N SER A 55 8.44 -9.18 -5.62
CA SER A 55 9.70 -8.93 -6.33
C SER A 55 10.25 -10.24 -6.86
N ASP A 56 10.92 -10.18 -8.01
CA ASP A 56 11.60 -11.33 -8.61
C ASP A 56 12.74 -11.87 -7.73
N LYS A 57 13.23 -11.05 -6.78
CA LYS A 57 14.22 -11.45 -5.77
C LYS A 57 13.57 -11.59 -4.38
N ALA A 58 12.74 -12.61 -4.25
CA ALA A 58 12.10 -12.97 -3.00
C ALA A 58 13.11 -13.21 -1.85
N GLY A 59 12.71 -12.90 -0.61
CA GLY A 59 13.53 -13.08 0.59
C GLY A 59 14.65 -12.05 0.79
N SER A 60 14.66 -10.98 -0.01
CA SER A 60 15.50 -9.81 0.27
C SER A 60 14.80 -8.84 1.20
N ASN A 61 15.56 -8.10 2.02
CA ASN A 61 15.00 -7.06 2.90
C ASN A 61 14.14 -6.06 2.13
N ALA A 62 14.51 -5.72 0.89
CA ALA A 62 13.73 -4.83 0.05
C ALA A 62 12.39 -5.45 -0.38
N ALA A 63 12.38 -6.74 -0.75
CA ALA A 63 11.15 -7.45 -1.09
C ALA A 63 10.19 -7.57 0.10
N ASP A 64 10.73 -7.80 1.30
CA ASP A 64 9.92 -7.92 2.52
C ASP A 64 9.36 -6.56 2.94
N LEU A 65 10.17 -5.50 2.95
CA LEU A 65 9.71 -4.15 3.23
C LEU A 65 8.69 -3.66 2.19
N ALA A 66 8.85 -4.02 0.91
CA ALA A 66 7.87 -3.70 -0.12
C ALA A 66 6.52 -4.38 0.15
N ARG A 67 6.52 -5.65 0.54
CA ARG A 67 5.30 -6.39 0.88
C ARG A 67 4.61 -5.82 2.11
N ASP A 68 5.36 -5.54 3.17
CA ASP A 68 4.83 -4.97 4.41
C ASP A 68 4.24 -3.58 4.19
N ALA A 69 4.91 -2.74 3.39
CA ALA A 69 4.40 -1.43 3.01
C ALA A 69 3.11 -1.53 2.18
N ALA A 70 3.03 -2.49 1.25
CA ALA A 70 1.83 -2.73 0.44
C ALA A 70 0.63 -3.21 1.29
N ILE A 71 0.88 -4.10 2.26
CA ILE A 71 -0.14 -4.54 3.23
C ILE A 71 -0.62 -3.35 4.07
N THR A 72 0.30 -2.54 4.59
CA THR A 72 -0.02 -1.38 5.41
C THR A 72 -0.84 -0.35 4.61
N ALA A 73 -0.43 -0.06 3.38
CA ALA A 73 -1.18 0.82 2.48
C ALA A 73 -2.59 0.28 2.18
N SER A 74 -2.72 -1.03 1.95
CA SER A 74 -4.01 -1.68 1.73
C SER A 74 -4.95 -1.54 2.92
N LEU A 75 -4.44 -1.74 4.14
CA LEU A 75 -5.24 -1.53 5.35
C LEU A 75 -5.68 -0.07 5.47
N ALA A 76 -4.78 0.88 5.22
CA ALA A 76 -5.13 2.30 5.24
C ALA A 76 -6.25 2.63 4.24
N LEU A 77 -6.15 2.15 3.00
CA LEU A 77 -7.18 2.32 1.96
C LEU A 77 -8.52 1.70 2.39
N GLN A 78 -8.51 0.50 2.97
CA GLN A 78 -9.70 -0.18 3.47
C GLN A 78 -10.36 0.50 4.67
N HIS A 79 -9.61 1.35 5.37
CA HIS A 79 -10.10 2.24 6.43
C HIS A 79 -10.39 3.66 5.92
N GLY A 80 -10.51 3.85 4.60
CA GLY A 80 -10.96 5.10 4.00
C GLY A 80 -9.86 6.15 3.80
N CYS A 81 -8.59 5.80 3.99
CA CYS A 81 -7.49 6.71 3.66
C CYS A 81 -7.50 7.00 2.14
N PRO A 82 -7.52 8.27 1.71
CA PRO A 82 -7.42 8.59 0.29
C PRO A 82 -6.07 8.15 -0.31
N LEU A 83 -6.10 7.68 -1.56
CA LEU A 83 -4.88 7.32 -2.31
C LEU A 83 -3.88 8.49 -2.38
N SER A 84 -4.39 9.71 -2.59
CA SER A 84 -3.59 10.94 -2.65
C SER A 84 -2.90 11.25 -1.31
N THR A 85 -3.54 10.95 -0.19
CA THR A 85 -2.95 11.10 1.15
C THR A 85 -1.74 10.19 1.30
N LEU A 86 -1.86 8.92 0.91
CA LEU A 86 -0.73 7.98 0.93
C LEU A 86 0.40 8.43 -0.01
N ARG A 87 0.07 8.82 -1.25
CA ARG A 87 1.07 9.38 -2.19
C ARG A 87 1.84 10.54 -1.57
N HIS A 88 1.14 11.50 -0.96
CA HIS A 88 1.81 12.66 -0.40
C HIS A 88 2.64 12.35 0.85
N ALA A 89 2.19 11.41 1.68
CA ALA A 89 2.82 11.11 2.96
C ALA A 89 4.09 10.24 2.87
N LEU A 90 4.20 9.40 1.83
CA LEU A 90 5.34 8.49 1.70
C LEU A 90 6.62 9.20 1.28
N THR A 91 7.76 8.61 1.69
CA THR A 91 9.09 9.18 1.47
C THR A 91 9.36 9.46 -0.01
N ARG A 92 9.87 10.66 -0.28
CA ARG A 92 10.27 11.14 -1.60
C ARG A 92 11.78 11.29 -1.70
N ALA A 93 12.33 11.03 -2.87
CA ALA A 93 13.71 11.33 -3.19
C ALA A 93 13.91 12.84 -3.37
N GLN A 94 15.17 13.29 -3.48
CA GLN A 94 15.48 14.72 -3.61
C GLN A 94 14.88 15.35 -4.89
N ASP A 95 14.68 14.55 -5.93
CA ASP A 95 14.05 14.96 -7.19
C ASP A 95 12.51 14.89 -7.16
N GLY A 96 11.91 14.57 -6.01
CA GLY A 96 10.47 14.45 -5.82
C GLY A 96 9.87 13.10 -6.22
N THR A 97 10.65 12.20 -6.82
CA THR A 97 10.18 10.85 -7.17
C THR A 97 9.93 10.00 -5.92
N ALA A 98 9.16 8.93 -6.05
CA ALA A 98 8.98 7.97 -4.96
C ALA A 98 10.33 7.37 -4.53
N ALA A 99 10.61 7.32 -3.22
CA ALA A 99 11.84 6.72 -2.72
C ALA A 99 11.80 5.18 -2.67
N GLY A 100 10.60 4.59 -2.67
CA GLY A 100 10.38 3.15 -2.53
C GLY A 100 9.30 2.62 -3.47
N PRO A 101 9.26 1.29 -3.70
CA PRO A 101 8.41 0.67 -4.72
C PRO A 101 6.91 0.88 -4.49
N ILE A 102 6.47 0.99 -3.22
CA ILE A 102 5.06 1.31 -2.92
C ILE A 102 4.69 2.73 -3.37
N GLY A 103 5.58 3.71 -3.21
CA GLY A 103 5.33 5.07 -3.70
C GLY A 103 5.28 5.11 -5.22
N THR A 104 6.14 4.33 -5.88
CA THR A 104 6.22 4.23 -7.34
C THR A 104 4.90 3.73 -7.93
N VAL A 105 4.34 2.63 -7.41
CA VAL A 105 3.04 2.14 -7.89
C VAL A 105 1.91 3.11 -7.53
N LEU A 106 1.94 3.75 -6.36
CA LEU A 106 0.93 4.74 -6.00
C LEU A 106 0.93 5.94 -6.95
N ASP A 107 2.10 6.37 -7.42
CA ASP A 107 2.20 7.43 -8.43
C ASP A 107 1.66 7.00 -9.79
N MET A 108 1.90 5.75 -10.21
CA MET A 108 1.30 5.18 -11.42
C MET A 108 -0.24 5.16 -11.34
N LEU A 109 -0.78 4.80 -10.17
CA LEU A 109 -2.22 4.70 -9.95
C LEU A 109 -2.91 6.06 -9.81
N GLY A 110 -2.17 7.05 -9.32
CA GLY A 110 -2.70 8.37 -9.03
C GLY A 110 -2.63 9.34 -10.21
N GLY A 111 -2.32 8.86 -11.42
CA GLY A 111 -2.04 9.64 -12.63
C GLY A 111 -2.56 11.08 -12.60
N ASP A 112 -1.63 12.03 -12.75
CA ASP A 112 -1.98 13.44 -12.91
C ASP A 112 -2.83 13.59 -14.18
N GLY A 113 -4.12 13.86 -13.98
CA GLY A 113 -4.88 14.69 -14.91
C GLY A 113 -4.58 16.15 -14.58
N ALA A 114 -3.46 16.66 -15.12
CA ALA A 114 -3.22 18.07 -15.42
C ALA A 114 -2.04 18.17 -16.41
#